data_AF-A0A919K600-F1
#
_entry.id   AF-A0A919K600-F1
#
_cell.length_a   1.000
_cell.length_b   1.000
_cell.length_c   1.000
_cell.angle_alpha   90.00
_cell.angle_beta   90.00
_cell.angle_gamma   90.00
#
_symmetry.space_group_name_H-M   'P 1'
#
loop_
_entity.id
_entity.type
_entity.pdbx_description
1 polymer ?
#
loop_
_entity_poly.entity_id
_entity_poly.type
_entity_poly.pdbx_seq_one_letter_code
_entity_poly.pdbx_strand_id
1 'polypeptide(L)'
;MRRVTLTGADNAVGVDPLEPPLSAPLRRDLGWTQVQRMSQSAVHRDDRQLRVIRSTAAIRRGTRMTKVLSAAQVAGHLGGWLPYGFCYRSCDLAHLHEPADLGLLRTDGSSDVDVVYALRWRAVDPSDYEVPAGPAQPGLAALPAHSRIGAMVLGTGFSPSTEDLIPEFVTAGFADLPLPANAQIIAYVPGGEEVILYAYQPEQHGWLRLAGPRWRPVLANLPGISPDREYLPCTSAASARLIGRIKEHEYEAIADPPDEFRVRALTRAARYPVQTLSRRAEQARWRGAPCWVLQRDDSWARLRLVRPDGDGLAATGARCYERGVYESWAPLHELADHHITDIPYAL
;
A
#
# COMPACT_ATOMS: atom_id res chain seq x y z
N MET A 1 35.12 -15.13 -11.37
CA MET A 1 33.71 -15.60 -11.35
C MET A 1 33.46 -16.37 -10.07
N ARG A 2 32.82 -15.74 -9.07
CA ARG A 2 32.46 -16.38 -7.79
C ARG A 2 30.94 -16.53 -7.79
N ARG A 3 30.46 -17.77 -7.89
CA ARG A 3 29.06 -18.15 -7.70
C ARG A 3 28.66 -17.73 -6.29
N VAL A 4 27.74 -16.77 -6.17
CA VAL A 4 27.04 -16.50 -4.92
C VAL A 4 25.80 -17.37 -4.94
N THR A 5 25.85 -18.46 -4.19
CA THR A 5 24.70 -19.29 -3.88
C THR A 5 23.90 -18.54 -2.81
N LEU A 6 22.76 -17.93 -3.18
CA LEU A 6 21.77 -17.44 -2.21
C LEU A 6 21.03 -18.66 -1.65
N THR A 7 21.64 -19.33 -0.67
CA THR A 7 20.95 -20.33 0.14
C THR A 7 20.08 -19.61 1.14
N GLY A 8 18.77 -19.87 1.08
CA GLY A 8 17.80 -19.44 2.08
C GLY A 8 18.23 -19.88 3.47
N ALA A 9 18.58 -18.89 4.29
CA ALA A 9 18.77 -19.04 5.71
C ALA A 9 17.88 -17.98 6.36
N ASP A 10 16.67 -18.40 6.72
CA ASP A 10 15.89 -17.92 7.86
C ASP A 10 14.58 -18.72 7.94
N ASN A 11 14.70 -20.02 8.25
CA ASN A 11 13.60 -20.89 8.66
C ASN A 11 13.73 -21.22 10.16
N ALA A 12 14.02 -20.21 10.98
CA ALA A 12 13.65 -20.25 12.39
C ALA A 12 12.31 -19.51 12.50
N VAL A 13 11.30 -20.13 13.13
CA VAL A 13 10.06 -19.46 13.56
C VAL A 13 10.41 -18.53 14.74
N GLY A 14 11.31 -17.58 14.49
CA GLY A 14 11.46 -16.38 15.29
C GLY A 14 10.44 -15.39 14.76
N VAL A 15 9.61 -14.84 15.64
CA VAL A 15 8.77 -13.69 15.29
C VAL A 15 9.72 -12.61 14.79
N ASP A 16 9.58 -12.18 13.54
CA ASP A 16 10.29 -11.00 13.04
C ASP A 16 9.97 -9.85 14.01
N PRO A 17 10.97 -9.27 14.70
CA PRO A 17 10.71 -8.24 15.71
C PRO A 17 10.02 -7.00 15.10
N LEU A 18 10.08 -6.80 13.78
CA LEU A 18 9.39 -5.75 13.06
C LEU A 18 7.92 -6.09 12.74
N GLU A 19 7.50 -7.33 12.96
CA GLU A 19 6.18 -7.87 12.58
C GLU A 19 5.56 -8.68 13.74
N PRO A 20 5.25 -8.04 14.88
CA PRO A 20 4.65 -8.73 16.00
C PRO A 20 3.25 -9.22 15.61
N PRO A 21 2.86 -10.44 16.00
CA PRO A 21 1.56 -10.99 15.68
C PRO A 21 0.46 -10.22 16.41
N LEU A 22 -0.75 -10.23 15.83
CA LEU A 22 -1.94 -9.76 16.52
C LEU A 22 -2.12 -10.53 17.83
N SER A 23 -2.33 -9.80 18.92
CA SER A 23 -2.43 -10.35 20.27
C SER A 23 -3.68 -9.84 20.97
N ALA A 24 -4.32 -10.70 21.75
CA ALA A 24 -5.50 -10.36 22.54
C ALA A 24 -5.35 -10.82 24.00
N PRO A 25 -5.76 -10.01 24.99
CA PRO A 25 -5.76 -10.41 26.39
C PRO A 25 -6.94 -11.35 26.65
N LEU A 26 -6.79 -12.62 26.28
CA LEU A 26 -7.87 -13.60 26.36
C LEU A 26 -8.34 -13.80 27.80
N ARG A 27 -9.66 -13.83 27.99
CA ARG A 27 -10.35 -14.05 29.28
C ARG A 27 -11.48 -15.06 29.05
N ARG A 28 -12.10 -15.57 30.12
CA ARG A 28 -13.21 -16.53 30.00
C ARG A 28 -14.38 -16.00 29.15
N ASP A 29 -14.60 -14.70 29.16
CA ASP A 29 -15.62 -13.95 28.43
C ASP A 29 -15.13 -13.38 27.08
N LEU A 30 -13.83 -13.47 26.79
CA LEU A 30 -13.20 -12.89 25.60
C LEU A 30 -12.22 -13.88 24.97
N GLY A 31 -12.75 -14.73 24.08
CA GLY A 31 -11.99 -15.64 23.22
C GLY A 31 -11.86 -15.11 21.78
N TRP A 32 -11.01 -15.72 20.95
CA TRP A 32 -10.81 -15.31 19.54
C TRP A 32 -12.10 -15.31 18.72
N THR A 33 -12.99 -16.29 18.91
CA THR A 33 -14.31 -16.30 18.26
C THR A 33 -15.14 -15.07 18.62
N GLN A 34 -15.07 -14.61 19.87
CA GLN A 34 -15.76 -13.39 20.30
C GLN A 34 -15.12 -12.15 19.67
N VAL A 35 -13.78 -12.07 19.64
CA VAL A 35 -13.05 -10.99 18.97
C VAL A 35 -13.41 -10.93 17.48
N GLN A 36 -13.51 -12.08 16.81
CA GLN A 36 -13.96 -12.16 15.42
C GLN A 36 -15.38 -11.64 15.26
N ARG A 37 -16.35 -12.10 16.06
CA ARG A 37 -17.72 -11.58 15.98
C ARG A 37 -17.80 -10.07 16.22
N MET A 38 -16.99 -9.55 17.14
CA MET A 38 -16.91 -8.11 17.40
C MET A 38 -16.30 -7.36 16.22
N SER A 39 -15.22 -7.87 15.62
CA SER A 39 -14.54 -7.24 14.47
C SER A 39 -15.44 -7.15 13.23
N GLN A 40 -16.38 -8.08 13.09
CA GLN A 40 -17.33 -8.16 11.98
C GLN A 40 -18.63 -7.35 12.19
N SER A 41 -18.71 -6.48 13.21
CA SER A 41 -19.92 -5.70 13.50
C SER A 41 -19.62 -4.21 13.70
N ALA A 42 -20.32 -3.37 12.93
CA ALA A 42 -20.19 -1.91 13.01
C ALA A 42 -20.58 -1.33 14.39
N VAL A 43 -21.36 -2.06 15.19
CA VAL A 43 -21.69 -1.67 16.58
C VAL A 43 -20.43 -1.59 17.46
N HIS A 44 -19.39 -2.36 17.15
CA HIS A 44 -18.13 -2.37 17.89
C HIS A 44 -17.05 -1.45 17.30
N ARG A 45 -17.41 -0.52 16.41
CA ARG A 45 -16.47 0.45 15.82
C ARG A 45 -15.64 1.19 16.86
N ASP A 46 -16.28 1.64 17.93
CA ASP A 46 -15.63 2.41 19.00
C ASP A 46 -15.28 1.56 20.23
N ASP A 47 -15.38 0.24 20.12
CA ASP A 47 -15.10 -0.69 21.21
C ASP A 47 -13.65 -0.56 21.68
N ARG A 48 -13.47 -0.31 22.98
CA ARG A 48 -12.14 -0.09 23.57
C ARG A 48 -11.29 -1.35 23.55
N GLN A 49 -11.87 -2.52 23.78
CA GLN A 49 -11.12 -3.78 23.80
C GLN A 49 -10.64 -4.11 22.40
N LEU A 50 -11.50 -3.96 21.40
CA LEU A 50 -11.14 -4.21 20.01
C LEU A 50 -10.03 -3.26 19.53
N ARG A 51 -10.07 -1.99 19.93
CA ARG A 51 -8.98 -1.02 19.66
C ARG A 51 -7.64 -1.43 20.30
N VAL A 52 -7.66 -1.91 21.54
CA VAL A 52 -6.45 -2.42 22.21
C VAL A 52 -5.88 -3.62 21.47
N ILE A 53 -6.72 -4.60 21.12
CA ILE A 53 -6.31 -5.78 20.33
C ILE A 53 -5.71 -5.32 19.00
N ARG A 54 -6.42 -4.45 18.27
CA ARG A 54 -5.97 -3.92 16.97
C ARG A 54 -4.64 -3.19 17.04
N SER A 55 -4.36 -2.49 18.14
CA SER A 55 -3.10 -1.75 18.35
C SER A 55 -1.87 -2.65 18.48
N THR A 56 -2.04 -3.93 18.82
CA THR A 56 -0.93 -4.89 18.86
C THR A 56 -0.41 -5.22 17.46
N ALA A 57 -1.27 -5.11 16.44
CA ALA A 57 -0.88 -5.15 15.04
C ALA A 57 -0.33 -3.79 14.60
N ALA A 58 0.83 -3.42 15.15
CA ALA A 58 1.51 -2.17 14.83
C ALA A 58 2.35 -2.31 13.55
N ILE A 59 2.43 -1.21 12.80
CA ILE A 59 3.41 -1.03 11.73
C ILE A 59 4.64 -0.35 12.34
N ARG A 60 5.81 -0.79 11.91
CA ARG A 60 7.11 -0.19 12.20
C ARG A 60 7.80 0.08 10.89
N ARG A 61 8.84 0.92 10.93
CA ARG A 61 9.77 1.03 9.83
C ARG A 61 10.33 -0.37 9.51
N GLY A 62 10.31 -0.75 8.24
CA GLY A 62 10.73 -2.07 7.78
C GLY A 62 9.66 -3.16 7.78
N THR A 63 8.50 -2.96 8.43
CA THR A 63 7.37 -3.92 8.37
C THR A 63 7.01 -4.20 6.92
N ARG A 64 6.91 -5.47 6.53
CA ARG A 64 6.47 -5.83 5.17
C ARG A 64 4.98 -5.61 5.06
N MET A 65 4.62 -4.80 4.09
CA MET A 65 3.27 -4.45 3.73
C MET A 65 2.93 -5.13 2.42
N THR A 66 1.67 -5.53 2.27
CA THR A 66 1.12 -6.20 1.10
C THR A 66 -0.18 -5.51 0.68
N LYS A 67 -0.33 -5.28 -0.62
CA LYS A 67 -1.59 -4.91 -1.25
C LYS A 67 -1.93 -5.99 -2.28
N VAL A 68 -3.12 -6.55 -2.18
CA VAL A 68 -3.62 -7.53 -3.16
C VAL A 68 -4.10 -6.78 -4.40
N LEU A 69 -3.71 -7.26 -5.57
CA LEU A 69 -3.88 -6.60 -6.87
C LEU A 69 -4.60 -7.49 -7.87
N SER A 70 -5.33 -6.85 -8.79
CA SER A 70 -5.67 -7.45 -10.08
C SER A 70 -4.51 -7.32 -11.08
N ALA A 71 -4.60 -8.07 -12.18
CA ALA A 71 -3.62 -7.98 -13.27
C ALA A 71 -3.51 -6.56 -13.85
N ALA A 72 -4.62 -5.82 -13.94
CA ALA A 72 -4.63 -4.43 -14.39
C ALA A 72 -3.87 -3.49 -13.43
N GLN A 73 -4.05 -3.68 -12.12
CA GLN A 73 -3.30 -2.91 -11.13
C GLN A 73 -1.81 -3.27 -11.14
N VAL A 74 -1.45 -4.53 -11.37
CA VAL A 74 -0.06 -4.94 -11.58
C VAL A 74 0.56 -4.18 -12.74
N ALA A 75 -0.12 -4.11 -13.89
CA ALA A 75 0.36 -3.34 -15.02
C ALA A 75 0.54 -1.85 -14.68
N GLY A 76 -0.39 -1.26 -13.91
CA GLY A 76 -0.28 0.10 -13.38
C GLY A 76 0.97 0.31 -12.52
N HIS A 77 1.24 -0.57 -11.56
CA HIS A 77 2.43 -0.51 -10.70
C HIS A 77 3.73 -0.73 -11.49
N LEU A 78 3.74 -1.67 -12.44
CA LEU A 78 4.87 -1.85 -13.36
C LEU A 78 5.12 -0.61 -14.22
N GLY A 79 4.06 0.15 -14.55
CA GLY A 79 4.11 1.43 -15.26
C GLY A 79 4.45 2.65 -14.39
N GLY A 80 4.56 2.49 -13.07
CA GLY A 80 4.97 3.55 -12.14
C GLY A 80 3.92 4.00 -11.12
N TRP A 81 2.77 3.34 -11.00
CA TRP A 81 1.87 3.60 -9.87
C TRP A 81 2.55 3.26 -8.55
N LEU A 82 2.38 4.15 -7.59
CA LEU A 82 2.88 3.99 -6.23
C LEU A 82 1.91 3.18 -5.37
N PRO A 83 2.34 2.56 -4.26
CA PRO A 83 1.45 1.96 -3.28
C PRO A 83 0.49 3.00 -2.70
N TYR A 84 -0.80 2.66 -2.63
CA TYR A 84 -1.85 3.50 -2.03
C TYR A 84 -3.04 2.68 -1.54
N GLY A 85 -3.88 3.32 -0.74
CA GLY A 85 -5.16 2.80 -0.29
C GLY A 85 -5.01 1.66 0.71
N PHE A 86 -5.94 0.70 0.65
CA PHE A 86 -5.95 -0.43 1.58
C PHE A 86 -4.73 -1.33 1.38
N CYS A 87 -4.15 -1.74 2.51
CA CYS A 87 -3.03 -2.66 2.59
C CYS A 87 -3.01 -3.40 3.93
N TYR A 88 -2.15 -4.41 4.02
CA TYR A 88 -2.07 -5.34 5.14
C TYR A 88 -0.60 -5.58 5.49
N ARG A 89 -0.30 -6.01 6.72
CA ARG A 89 1.04 -6.52 7.02
C ARG A 89 1.18 -7.92 6.45
N SER A 90 2.31 -8.25 5.83
CA SER A 90 2.51 -9.56 5.22
C SER A 90 2.38 -10.71 6.23
N CYS A 91 2.79 -10.49 7.49
CA CYS A 91 2.64 -11.47 8.56
C CYS A 91 1.17 -11.81 8.88
N ASP A 92 0.26 -10.83 8.72
CA ASP A 92 -1.17 -11.01 8.99
C ASP A 92 -1.86 -11.75 7.85
N LEU A 93 -1.24 -11.86 6.68
CA LEU A 93 -1.74 -12.62 5.52
C LEU A 93 -1.06 -13.98 5.38
N ALA A 94 -0.07 -14.29 6.22
CA ALA A 94 0.81 -15.44 6.02
C ALA A 94 0.10 -16.81 6.09
N HIS A 95 -1.16 -16.87 6.53
CA HIS A 95 -1.98 -18.08 6.57
C HIS A 95 -2.85 -18.24 5.31
N LEU A 96 -2.98 -17.19 4.50
CA LEU A 96 -3.75 -17.18 3.26
C LEU A 96 -2.82 -17.52 2.10
N HIS A 97 -2.85 -18.78 1.66
CA HIS A 97 -1.96 -19.26 0.61
C HIS A 97 -2.67 -19.47 -0.71
N GLU A 98 -3.96 -19.82 -0.70
CA GLU A 98 -4.69 -20.06 -1.93
C GLU A 98 -5.15 -18.73 -2.57
N PRO A 99 -5.17 -18.66 -3.91
CA PRO A 99 -5.70 -17.49 -4.62
C PRO A 99 -7.11 -17.09 -4.19
N ALA A 100 -7.99 -18.06 -3.90
CA ALA A 100 -9.36 -17.75 -3.47
C ALA A 100 -9.40 -16.95 -2.15
N ASP A 101 -8.54 -17.31 -1.18
CA ASP A 101 -8.49 -16.69 0.15
C ASP A 101 -7.96 -15.26 0.06
N LEU A 102 -6.85 -15.06 -0.66
CA LEU A 102 -6.26 -13.74 -0.87
C LEU A 102 -7.13 -12.84 -1.76
N GLY A 103 -7.88 -13.43 -2.70
CA GLY A 103 -8.78 -12.71 -3.60
C GLY A 103 -9.84 -11.88 -2.86
N LEU A 104 -10.26 -12.34 -1.68
CA LEU A 104 -11.21 -11.63 -0.81
C LEU A 104 -10.70 -10.25 -0.35
N LEU A 105 -9.39 -10.05 -0.33
CA LEU A 105 -8.75 -8.82 0.12
C LEU A 105 -8.54 -7.78 -0.99
N ARG A 106 -8.98 -8.09 -2.21
CA ARG A 106 -8.94 -7.16 -3.34
C ARG A 106 -9.85 -5.96 -3.11
N THR A 107 -9.45 -4.84 -3.70
CA THR A 107 -10.08 -3.54 -3.47
C THR A 107 -10.75 -2.98 -4.71
N ASP A 108 -10.43 -3.50 -5.90
CA ASP A 108 -10.90 -2.98 -7.19
C ASP A 108 -12.21 -3.61 -7.69
N GLY A 109 -12.79 -4.54 -6.92
CA GLY A 109 -14.04 -5.20 -7.25
C GLY A 109 -13.93 -6.28 -8.33
N SER A 110 -12.71 -6.62 -8.76
CA SER A 110 -12.47 -7.75 -9.68
C SER A 110 -12.70 -9.10 -8.99
N SER A 111 -13.18 -10.09 -9.76
CA SER A 111 -13.56 -11.42 -9.22
C SER A 111 -12.78 -12.60 -9.82
N ASP A 112 -11.75 -12.35 -10.64
CA ASP A 112 -10.92 -13.42 -11.21
C ASP A 112 -10.01 -14.02 -10.13
N VAL A 113 -10.06 -15.32 -9.90
CA VAL A 113 -9.40 -15.99 -8.76
C VAL A 113 -8.35 -17.01 -9.16
N ASP A 114 -8.11 -17.27 -10.44
CA ASP A 114 -7.15 -18.34 -10.83
C ASP A 114 -5.72 -18.00 -10.41
N VAL A 115 -5.35 -16.72 -10.49
CA VAL A 115 -4.10 -16.18 -9.97
C VAL A 115 -4.40 -14.90 -9.21
N VAL A 116 -3.84 -14.76 -8.02
CA VAL A 116 -3.86 -13.50 -7.28
C VAL A 116 -2.50 -12.86 -7.30
N TYR A 117 -2.45 -11.56 -7.59
CA TYR A 117 -1.21 -10.80 -7.54
C TYR A 117 -1.14 -9.95 -6.28
N ALA A 118 0.06 -9.58 -5.88
CA ALA A 118 0.27 -8.64 -4.80
C ALA A 118 1.49 -7.75 -5.04
N LEU A 119 1.41 -6.52 -4.53
CA LEU A 119 2.57 -5.66 -4.30
C LEU A 119 3.00 -5.84 -2.86
N ARG A 120 4.25 -6.24 -2.64
CA ARG A 120 4.88 -6.32 -1.32
C ARG A 120 6.00 -5.30 -1.20
N TRP A 121 6.05 -4.54 -0.12
CA TRP A 121 7.08 -3.53 0.12
C TRP A 121 7.37 -3.40 1.61
N ARG A 122 8.48 -2.74 1.99
CA ARG A 122 8.76 -2.43 3.39
C ARG A 122 8.30 -1.02 3.72
N ALA A 123 7.57 -0.85 4.83
CA ALA A 123 7.14 0.46 5.31
C ALA A 123 8.35 1.36 5.56
N VAL A 124 8.36 2.56 4.97
CA VAL A 124 9.41 3.57 5.17
C VAL A 124 9.26 4.22 6.55
N ASP A 125 8.03 4.60 6.88
CA ASP A 125 7.69 5.18 8.17
C ASP A 125 6.28 4.74 8.59
N PRO A 126 6.04 4.42 9.88
CA PRO A 126 4.71 4.04 10.35
C PRO A 126 3.66 5.16 10.21
N SER A 127 4.07 6.44 10.15
CA SER A 127 3.15 7.57 9.95
C SER A 127 2.46 7.57 8.58
N ASP A 128 2.95 6.77 7.63
CA ASP A 128 2.31 6.60 6.32
C ASP A 128 1.06 5.71 6.36
N TYR A 129 0.68 5.21 7.53
CA TYR A 129 -0.42 4.25 7.66
C TYR A 129 -1.40 4.65 8.74
N GLU A 130 -2.68 4.47 8.44
CA GLU A 130 -3.79 4.69 9.36
C GLU A 130 -4.64 3.43 9.45
N VAL A 131 -5.30 3.25 10.59
CA VAL A 131 -6.39 2.27 10.69
C VAL A 131 -7.63 2.91 10.05
N PRO A 132 -8.37 2.21 9.17
CA PRO A 132 -9.59 2.73 8.52
C PRO A 132 -10.79 2.73 9.48
N ALA A 133 -10.60 3.37 10.63
CA ALA A 133 -11.50 3.37 11.77
C ALA A 133 -11.51 4.74 12.48
N GLY A 134 -12.61 5.01 13.19
CA GLY A 134 -12.71 6.15 14.12
C GLY A 134 -12.34 7.51 13.50
N PRO A 135 -11.53 8.34 14.18
CA PRO A 135 -11.27 9.72 13.78
C PRO A 135 -10.35 9.88 12.56
N ALA A 136 -9.62 8.82 12.17
CA ALA A 136 -8.74 8.87 11.00
C ALA A 136 -9.55 8.98 9.71
N GLN A 137 -10.62 8.18 9.59
CA GLN A 137 -11.47 8.08 8.40
C GLN A 137 -12.97 8.05 8.78
N PRO A 138 -13.52 9.15 9.35
CA PRO A 138 -14.84 9.14 9.97
C PRO A 138 -15.99 8.90 8.98
N GLY A 139 -15.88 9.42 7.76
CA GLY A 139 -16.93 9.31 6.74
C GLY A 139 -16.91 8.02 5.93
N LEU A 140 -15.78 7.30 5.90
CA LEU A 140 -15.57 6.16 5.02
C LEU A 140 -16.58 5.03 5.26
N ALA A 141 -16.85 4.71 6.52
CA ALA A 141 -17.80 3.67 6.90
C ALA A 141 -19.28 4.08 6.73
N ALA A 142 -19.55 5.37 6.51
CA ALA A 142 -20.90 5.89 6.26
C ALA A 142 -21.25 5.94 4.76
N LEU A 143 -20.29 5.66 3.87
CA LEU A 143 -20.51 5.73 2.43
C LEU A 143 -21.49 4.65 1.95
N PRO A 144 -22.51 5.03 1.15
CA PRO A 144 -23.54 4.09 0.71
C PRO A 144 -22.98 3.09 -0.30
N ALA A 145 -23.68 1.96 -0.45
CA ALA A 145 -23.24 0.84 -1.29
C ALA A 145 -23.02 1.23 -2.76
N HIS A 146 -23.84 2.12 -3.31
CA HIS A 146 -23.71 2.57 -4.70
C HIS A 146 -22.53 3.52 -4.94
N SER A 147 -21.91 4.04 -3.88
CA SER A 147 -20.74 4.93 -3.95
C SER A 147 -19.45 4.21 -3.63
N ARG A 148 -19.42 2.87 -3.54
CA ARG A 148 -18.21 2.13 -3.17
C ARG A 148 -17.94 0.96 -4.12
N ILE A 149 -16.67 0.63 -4.26
CA ILE A 149 -16.17 -0.59 -4.90
C ILE A 149 -15.58 -1.49 -3.80
N GLY A 150 -15.74 -2.80 -3.94
CA GLY A 150 -15.22 -3.79 -3.01
C GLY A 150 -16.02 -3.89 -1.70
N ALA A 151 -15.42 -4.56 -0.72
CA ALA A 151 -16.05 -4.83 0.57
C ALA A 151 -16.32 -3.54 1.37
N MET A 152 -17.37 -3.56 2.19
CA MET A 152 -17.68 -2.43 3.07
C MET A 152 -16.56 -2.18 4.11
N VAL A 153 -16.48 -0.96 4.60
CA VAL A 153 -15.59 -0.61 5.71
C VAL A 153 -16.44 -0.57 6.98
N LEU A 154 -16.19 -1.49 7.91
CA LEU A 154 -16.96 -1.57 9.16
C LEU A 154 -16.56 -0.47 10.16
N GLY A 155 -15.32 0.00 10.05
CA GLY A 155 -14.71 0.95 10.97
C GLY A 155 -14.11 0.29 12.21
N THR A 156 -14.04 -1.04 12.27
CA THR A 156 -13.43 -1.80 13.37
C THR A 156 -11.92 -1.96 13.23
N GLY A 157 -11.36 -1.61 12.05
CA GLY A 157 -9.94 -1.77 11.73
C GLY A 157 -9.56 -3.19 11.28
N PHE A 158 -10.55 -4.04 11.01
CA PHE A 158 -10.37 -5.39 10.49
C PHE A 158 -11.12 -5.55 9.16
N SER A 159 -10.54 -6.36 8.28
CA SER A 159 -11.18 -6.71 7.01
C SER A 159 -12.47 -7.50 7.26
N PRO A 160 -13.53 -7.30 6.46
CA PRO A 160 -14.69 -8.18 6.47
C PRO A 160 -14.30 -9.62 6.10
N SER A 161 -14.42 -10.55 7.04
CA SER A 161 -14.18 -11.98 6.82
C SER A 161 -14.95 -12.80 7.87
N THR A 162 -15.50 -13.95 7.46
CA THR A 162 -16.19 -14.87 8.39
C THR A 162 -15.22 -15.78 9.13
N GLU A 163 -14.03 -15.99 8.60
CA GLU A 163 -13.08 -17.03 9.05
C GLU A 163 -11.82 -16.41 9.65
N ASP A 164 -11.35 -15.29 9.10
CA ASP A 164 -10.05 -14.73 9.42
C ASP A 164 -10.17 -13.36 10.12
N LEU A 165 -9.33 -13.18 11.15
CA LEU A 165 -9.20 -11.91 11.85
C LEU A 165 -8.01 -11.15 11.27
N ILE A 166 -8.26 -10.36 10.22
CA ILE A 166 -7.21 -9.70 9.45
C ILE A 166 -7.19 -8.19 9.75
N PRO A 167 -6.17 -7.67 10.44
CA PRO A 167 -5.97 -6.23 10.60
C PRO A 167 -5.80 -5.54 9.23
N GLU A 168 -6.59 -4.52 8.96
CA GLU A 168 -6.47 -3.72 7.73
C GLU A 168 -5.93 -2.33 8.02
N PHE A 169 -5.17 -1.79 7.08
CA PHE A 169 -4.61 -0.44 7.12
C PHE A 169 -4.95 0.28 5.82
N VAL A 170 -4.92 1.61 5.86
CA VAL A 170 -4.89 2.45 4.67
C VAL A 170 -3.62 3.29 4.69
N THR A 171 -3.08 3.61 3.53
CA THR A 171 -2.07 4.67 3.44
C THR A 171 -2.67 5.97 3.98
N ALA A 172 -1.94 6.73 4.79
CA ALA A 172 -2.46 7.90 5.49
C ALA A 172 -3.10 8.89 4.51
N GLY A 173 -4.38 9.19 4.73
CA GLY A 173 -5.17 10.01 3.82
C GLY A 173 -5.27 9.48 2.38
N PHE A 174 -5.20 8.17 2.16
CA PHE A 174 -5.18 7.51 0.84
C PHE A 174 -4.05 7.99 -0.10
N ALA A 175 -2.99 8.55 0.46
CA ALA A 175 -1.86 9.09 -0.29
C ALA A 175 -1.07 8.00 -1.05
N ASP A 176 -0.47 8.39 -2.16
CA ASP A 176 0.58 7.58 -2.79
C ASP A 176 1.85 7.59 -1.92
N LEU A 177 2.45 6.41 -1.74
CA LEU A 177 3.69 6.22 -0.98
C LEU A 177 4.86 5.98 -1.93
N PRO A 178 6.00 6.69 -1.79
CA PRO A 178 7.19 6.40 -2.59
C PRO A 178 7.59 4.92 -2.46
N LEU A 179 7.86 4.29 -3.61
CA LEU A 179 8.17 2.87 -3.66
C LEU A 179 9.60 2.62 -3.11
N PRO A 180 9.76 1.84 -2.02
CA PRO A 180 11.08 1.55 -1.47
C PRO A 180 11.84 0.55 -2.35
N ALA A 181 13.16 0.50 -2.15
CA ALA A 181 14.03 -0.49 -2.77
C ALA A 181 13.50 -1.91 -2.49
N ASN A 182 13.71 -2.81 -3.45
CA ASN A 182 13.35 -4.22 -3.33
C ASN A 182 11.86 -4.50 -3.09
N ALA A 183 10.97 -3.53 -3.34
CA ALA A 183 9.54 -3.82 -3.47
C ALA A 183 9.30 -4.86 -4.57
N GLN A 184 8.30 -5.72 -4.39
CA GLN A 184 8.09 -6.92 -5.20
C GLN A 184 6.68 -6.98 -5.75
N ILE A 185 6.56 -7.40 -7.01
CA ILE A 185 5.32 -7.94 -7.56
C ILE A 185 5.36 -9.45 -7.42
N ILE A 186 4.31 -10.01 -6.85
CA ILE A 186 4.20 -11.42 -6.48
C ILE A 186 2.93 -11.99 -7.11
N ALA A 187 2.97 -13.27 -7.48
CA ALA A 187 1.79 -14.06 -7.82
C ALA A 187 1.62 -15.21 -6.82
N TYR A 188 0.37 -15.44 -6.44
CA TYR A 188 -0.11 -16.62 -5.74
C TYR A 188 -0.84 -17.47 -6.77
N VAL A 189 -0.36 -18.70 -6.96
CA VAL A 189 -0.90 -19.66 -7.93
C VAL A 189 -1.61 -20.81 -7.21
N PRO A 190 -2.51 -21.56 -7.88
CA PRO A 190 -3.20 -22.69 -7.25
C PRO A 190 -2.21 -23.70 -6.65
N GLY A 191 -2.49 -24.14 -5.42
CA GLY A 191 -1.58 -25.01 -4.65
C GLY A 191 -0.63 -24.24 -3.72
N GLY A 192 -0.86 -22.94 -3.52
CA GLY A 192 -0.24 -22.14 -2.47
C GLY A 192 1.19 -21.66 -2.74
N GLU A 193 1.73 -21.85 -3.94
CA GLU A 193 3.09 -21.36 -4.27
C GLU A 193 3.10 -19.83 -4.44
N GLU A 194 4.00 -19.17 -3.71
CA GLU A 194 4.29 -17.75 -3.88
C GLU A 194 5.44 -17.57 -4.89
N VAL A 195 5.19 -16.78 -5.94
CA VAL A 195 6.14 -16.54 -7.03
C VAL A 195 6.47 -15.06 -7.12
N ILE A 196 7.73 -14.70 -6.86
CA ILE A 196 8.20 -13.34 -7.09
C ILE A 196 8.38 -13.12 -8.59
N LEU A 197 7.57 -12.23 -9.17
CA LEU A 197 7.58 -11.90 -10.59
C LEU A 197 8.60 -10.82 -10.92
N TYR A 198 8.58 -9.73 -10.16
CA TYR A 198 9.43 -8.56 -10.37
C TYR A 198 9.93 -7.98 -9.04
N ALA A 199 11.10 -7.34 -9.08
CA ALA A 199 11.63 -6.52 -7.98
C ALA A 199 11.99 -5.12 -8.46
N TYR A 200 11.60 -4.10 -7.71
CA TYR A 200 11.84 -2.70 -8.02
C TYR A 200 13.31 -2.31 -7.79
N GLN A 201 13.88 -1.62 -8.78
CA GLN A 201 15.23 -1.09 -8.80
C GLN A 201 15.18 0.45 -8.83
N PRO A 202 15.22 1.12 -7.67
CA PRO A 202 15.04 2.57 -7.59
C PRO A 202 16.10 3.38 -8.34
N GLU A 203 17.34 2.89 -8.39
CA GLU A 203 18.42 3.56 -9.13
C GLU A 203 18.20 3.53 -10.65
N GLN A 204 17.54 2.49 -11.16
CA GLN A 204 17.22 2.35 -12.58
C GLN A 204 15.84 2.92 -12.91
N HIS A 205 15.02 3.20 -11.88
CA HIS A 205 13.63 3.62 -12.01
C HIS A 205 12.79 2.62 -12.81
N GLY A 206 12.85 1.36 -12.41
CA GLY A 206 12.13 0.30 -13.08
C GLY A 206 12.12 -1.02 -12.33
N TRP A 207 11.50 -2.01 -12.94
CA TRP A 207 11.29 -3.34 -12.39
C TRP A 207 12.15 -4.36 -13.13
N LEU A 208 12.86 -5.19 -12.37
CA LEU A 208 13.62 -6.32 -12.88
C LEU A 208 12.81 -7.59 -12.70
N ARG A 209 12.63 -8.37 -13.78
CA ARG A 209 11.96 -9.66 -13.75
C ARG A 209 12.81 -10.69 -13.02
N LEU A 210 12.23 -11.39 -12.05
CA LEU A 210 12.86 -12.48 -11.32
C LEU A 210 12.27 -13.85 -11.66
N ALA A 211 11.05 -13.89 -12.19
CA ALA A 211 10.40 -15.12 -12.59
C ALA A 211 11.05 -15.75 -13.83
N GLY A 212 11.37 -17.06 -13.73
CA GLY A 212 11.91 -17.86 -14.83
C GLY A 212 10.86 -18.31 -15.85
N PRO A 213 11.28 -19.03 -16.92
CA PRO A 213 10.42 -19.40 -18.05
C PRO A 213 9.15 -20.19 -17.69
N ARG A 214 9.18 -20.99 -16.61
CA ARG A 214 8.02 -21.78 -16.14
C ARG A 214 6.79 -20.91 -15.81
N TRP A 215 7.02 -19.65 -15.47
CA TRP A 215 5.98 -18.69 -15.06
C TRP A 215 5.50 -17.77 -16.20
N ARG A 216 5.93 -18.03 -17.44
CA ARG A 216 5.44 -17.28 -18.61
C ARG A 216 3.91 -17.22 -18.71
N PRO A 217 3.14 -18.30 -18.46
CA PRO A 217 1.68 -18.23 -18.49
C PRO A 217 1.10 -17.22 -17.49
N VAL A 218 1.67 -17.16 -16.27
CA VAL A 218 1.26 -16.21 -15.23
C VAL A 218 1.55 -14.76 -15.63
N LEU A 219 2.70 -14.53 -16.29
CA LEU A 219 3.07 -13.21 -16.81
C LEU A 219 2.24 -12.81 -18.04
N ALA A 220 1.83 -13.76 -18.87
CA ALA A 220 1.02 -13.50 -20.07
C ALA A 220 -0.37 -12.96 -19.75
N ASN A 221 -0.86 -13.15 -18.53
CA ASN A 221 -2.12 -12.57 -18.04
C ASN A 221 -2.01 -11.07 -17.71
N LEU A 222 -0.80 -10.50 -17.67
CA LEU A 222 -0.60 -9.09 -17.34
C LEU A 222 -0.84 -8.19 -18.57
N PRO A 223 -1.83 -7.28 -18.53
CA PRO A 223 -2.20 -6.49 -19.71
C PRO A 223 -1.08 -5.52 -20.09
N GLY A 224 -0.72 -5.52 -21.38
CA GLY A 224 0.29 -4.62 -21.93
C GLY A 224 1.75 -4.93 -21.54
N ILE A 225 1.99 -6.04 -20.83
CA ILE A 225 3.33 -6.46 -20.41
C ILE A 225 3.74 -7.70 -21.18
N SER A 226 4.89 -7.63 -21.87
CA SER A 226 5.47 -8.80 -22.53
C SER A 226 6.09 -9.76 -21.49
N PRO A 227 5.77 -11.07 -21.52
CA PRO A 227 6.29 -12.05 -20.56
C PRO A 227 7.79 -12.31 -20.71
N ASP A 228 8.38 -11.93 -21.85
CA ASP A 228 9.81 -12.07 -22.14
C ASP A 228 10.62 -10.82 -21.78
N ARG A 229 9.97 -9.73 -21.40
CA ARG A 229 10.64 -8.49 -21.06
C ARG A 229 11.27 -8.59 -19.66
N GLU A 230 12.61 -8.58 -19.62
CA GLU A 230 13.37 -8.71 -18.38
C GLU A 230 13.40 -7.42 -17.54
N TYR A 231 13.34 -6.26 -18.19
CA TYR A 231 13.36 -4.95 -17.54
C TYR A 231 12.22 -4.06 -18.02
N LEU A 232 11.49 -3.49 -17.05
CA LEU A 232 10.35 -2.59 -17.28
C LEU A 232 10.62 -1.22 -16.62
N PRO A 233 10.95 -0.17 -17.39
CA PRO A 233 11.07 1.17 -16.83
C PRO A 233 9.70 1.69 -16.38
N CYS A 234 9.66 2.38 -15.24
CA CYS A 234 8.49 3.16 -14.86
C CYS A 234 8.37 4.35 -15.81
N THR A 235 7.20 4.54 -16.42
CA THR A 235 6.96 5.57 -17.44
C THR A 235 6.12 6.73 -16.93
N SER A 236 5.41 6.53 -15.81
CA SER A 236 4.57 7.54 -15.20
C SER A 236 5.36 8.42 -14.24
N ALA A 237 5.08 9.72 -14.23
CA ALA A 237 5.62 10.61 -13.20
C ALA A 237 5.04 10.22 -11.83
N ALA A 238 5.90 10.11 -10.82
CA ALA A 238 5.49 9.79 -9.47
C ALA A 238 4.82 11.02 -8.81
N SER A 239 3.64 10.82 -8.25
CA SER A 239 2.88 11.80 -7.47
C SER A 239 3.51 12.11 -6.10
N ALA A 240 4.35 11.21 -5.60
CA ALA A 240 5.11 11.36 -4.37
C ALA A 240 6.55 10.85 -4.54
N ARG A 241 7.49 11.43 -3.79
CA ARG A 241 8.90 11.02 -3.78
C ARG A 241 9.55 11.22 -2.41
N LEU A 242 10.64 10.51 -2.17
CA LEU A 242 11.47 10.75 -1.00
C LEU A 242 12.52 11.82 -1.31
N ILE A 243 12.65 12.76 -0.40
CA ILE A 243 13.64 13.82 -0.44
C ILE A 243 14.46 13.73 0.84
N GLY A 244 15.78 13.86 0.71
CA GLY A 244 16.68 13.87 1.86
C GLY A 244 17.76 14.93 1.71
N ARG A 245 18.33 15.36 2.84
CA ARG A 245 19.37 16.39 2.85
C ARG A 245 20.72 15.84 3.26
N ILE A 246 21.77 16.39 2.65
CA ILE A 246 23.15 16.23 3.12
C ILE A 246 23.72 17.64 3.27
N LYS A 247 24.04 18.04 4.49
CA LYS A 247 24.37 19.42 4.85
C LYS A 247 23.23 20.35 4.40
N GLU A 248 23.52 21.38 3.63
CA GLU A 248 22.53 22.33 3.13
C GLU A 248 21.86 21.89 1.82
N HIS A 249 22.33 20.82 1.18
CA HIS A 249 21.86 20.40 -0.14
C HIS A 249 20.76 19.35 -0.05
N GLU A 250 19.77 19.48 -0.91
CA GLU A 250 18.63 18.59 -1.06
C GLU A 250 18.85 17.62 -2.22
N TYR A 251 18.49 16.36 -2.04
CA TYR A 251 18.58 15.30 -3.03
C TYR A 251 17.33 14.44 -3.00
N GLU A 252 17.00 13.81 -4.13
CA GLU A 252 16.07 12.69 -4.13
C GLU A 252 16.69 11.50 -3.38
N ALA A 253 15.90 10.83 -2.56
CA ALA A 253 16.35 9.75 -1.70
C ALA A 253 15.75 8.40 -2.12
N ILE A 254 16.43 7.33 -1.72
CA ILE A 254 15.98 5.94 -1.76
C ILE A 254 15.88 5.45 -0.33
N ALA A 255 14.82 4.69 -0.03
CA ALA A 255 14.70 3.92 1.20
C ALA A 255 14.86 2.43 0.90
N ASP A 256 15.70 1.75 1.68
CA ASP A 256 15.73 0.30 1.86
C ASP A 256 15.56 0.01 3.37
N PRO A 257 14.32 0.14 3.89
CA PRO A 257 14.05 0.02 5.31
C PRO A 257 14.41 -1.40 5.83
N PRO A 258 14.81 -1.54 7.11
CA PRO A 258 14.60 -0.57 8.17
C PRO A 258 15.69 0.50 8.34
N ASP A 259 16.90 0.31 7.80
CA ASP A 259 18.05 1.11 8.26
C ASP A 259 18.73 1.94 7.17
N GLU A 260 18.45 1.68 5.89
CA GLU A 260 19.21 2.32 4.80
C GLU A 260 18.39 3.40 4.08
N PHE A 261 18.86 4.65 4.22
CA PHE A 261 18.30 5.83 3.56
C PHE A 261 19.42 6.61 2.92
N ARG A 262 19.37 6.77 1.60
CA ARG A 262 20.50 7.31 0.83
C ARG A 262 20.07 8.15 -0.35
N VAL A 263 20.98 8.94 -0.87
CA VAL A 263 20.78 9.69 -2.11
C VAL A 263 20.55 8.71 -3.26
N ARG A 264 19.55 9.00 -4.09
CA ARG A 264 19.32 8.33 -5.36
C ARG A 264 20.46 8.65 -6.32
N ALA A 265 21.35 7.71 -6.52
CA ALA A 265 22.51 7.87 -7.39
C ALA A 265 22.76 6.62 -8.25
N LEU A 266 23.10 6.84 -9.52
CA LEU A 266 23.42 5.78 -10.47
C LEU A 266 24.72 5.04 -10.10
N THR A 267 25.71 5.77 -9.59
CA THR A 267 27.01 5.18 -9.23
C THR A 267 27.06 4.87 -7.74
N ARG A 268 27.69 3.73 -7.39
CA ARG A 268 27.83 3.31 -6.00
C ARG A 268 28.61 4.34 -5.15
N ALA A 269 29.56 5.05 -5.75
CA ALA A 269 30.39 6.04 -5.06
C ALA A 269 29.59 7.27 -4.57
N ALA A 270 28.44 7.57 -5.19
CA ALA A 270 27.59 8.71 -4.86
C ALA A 270 26.40 8.36 -3.95
N ARG A 271 26.32 7.12 -3.46
CA ARG A 271 25.26 6.61 -2.58
C ARG A 271 25.53 6.98 -1.12
N TYR A 272 25.44 8.27 -0.83
CA TYR A 272 25.66 8.78 0.53
C TYR A 272 24.38 8.66 1.37
N PRO A 273 24.50 8.34 2.67
CA PRO A 273 23.36 8.37 3.57
C PRO A 273 22.83 9.80 3.72
N VAL A 274 21.51 9.94 3.79
CA VAL A 274 20.87 11.24 4.03
C VAL A 274 20.77 11.52 5.54
N GLN A 275 20.85 12.78 5.92
CA GLN A 275 20.75 13.23 7.32
C GLN A 275 19.31 13.50 7.76
N THR A 276 18.43 13.75 6.79
CA THR A 276 16.99 13.93 6.98
C THR A 276 16.27 13.22 5.85
N LEU A 277 15.03 12.84 6.11
CA LEU A 277 14.18 12.20 5.12
C LEU A 277 12.78 12.78 5.22
N SER A 278 12.15 13.05 4.08
CA SER A 278 10.77 13.50 4.01
C SER A 278 10.11 12.92 2.77
N ARG A 279 8.82 12.61 2.89
CA ARG A 279 7.98 12.36 1.72
C ARG A 279 7.42 13.67 1.21
N ARG A 280 7.74 13.97 -0.05
CA ARG A 280 7.25 15.14 -0.77
C ARG A 280 6.07 14.72 -1.64
N ALA A 281 4.94 15.40 -1.49
CA ALA A 281 3.75 15.20 -2.31
C ALA A 281 3.00 16.53 -2.48
N GLU A 282 2.13 16.61 -3.48
CA GLU A 282 1.38 17.84 -3.80
C GLU A 282 -0.05 17.76 -3.24
N GLN A 283 -0.49 18.83 -2.58
CA GLN A 283 -1.82 18.95 -1.98
C GLN A 283 -2.56 20.17 -2.49
N ALA A 284 -3.89 20.07 -2.49
CA ALA A 284 -4.79 21.17 -2.79
C ALA A 284 -6.11 21.00 -2.04
N ARG A 285 -6.95 22.03 -2.08
CA ARG A 285 -8.37 21.98 -1.73
C ARG A 285 -9.18 22.21 -2.98
N TRP A 286 -10.21 21.39 -3.21
CA TRP A 286 -11.15 21.61 -4.30
C TRP A 286 -12.58 21.43 -3.80
N ARG A 287 -13.40 22.46 -4.01
CA ARG A 287 -14.79 22.52 -3.52
C ARG A 287 -14.92 22.16 -2.03
N GLY A 288 -13.98 22.65 -1.22
CA GLY A 288 -13.95 22.42 0.23
C GLY A 288 -13.33 21.10 0.67
N ALA A 289 -13.10 20.14 -0.24
CA ALA A 289 -12.48 18.86 0.08
C ALA A 289 -10.95 18.93 -0.01
N PRO A 290 -10.20 18.42 0.99
CA PRO A 290 -8.75 18.27 0.89
C PRO A 290 -8.40 17.11 -0.07
N CYS A 291 -7.44 17.36 -0.96
CA CYS A 291 -7.04 16.44 -2.02
C CYS A 291 -5.52 16.31 -2.12
N TRP A 292 -5.06 15.12 -2.50
CA TRP A 292 -3.76 14.92 -3.13
C TRP A 292 -3.84 15.24 -4.61
N VAL A 293 -2.83 15.90 -5.15
CA VAL A 293 -2.68 16.08 -6.61
C VAL A 293 -1.81 14.94 -7.14
N LEU A 294 -2.42 14.04 -7.91
CA LEU A 294 -1.75 12.85 -8.44
C LEU A 294 -1.00 13.14 -9.74
N GLN A 295 -1.62 13.94 -10.59
CA GLN A 295 -1.09 14.37 -11.88
C GLN A 295 -1.72 15.70 -12.22
N ARG A 296 -1.00 16.55 -12.95
CA ARG A 296 -1.58 17.73 -13.57
C ARG A 296 -0.83 18.09 -14.84
N ASP A 297 -1.53 18.81 -15.70
CA ASP A 297 -0.97 19.60 -16.79
C ASP A 297 -1.26 21.09 -16.54
N ASP A 298 -1.18 21.92 -17.57
CA ASP A 298 -1.40 23.37 -17.47
C ASP A 298 -2.86 23.75 -17.18
N SER A 299 -3.82 22.83 -17.38
CA SER A 299 -5.26 23.12 -17.32
C SER A 299 -6.03 22.22 -16.36
N TRP A 300 -5.59 20.98 -16.16
CA TRP A 300 -6.31 19.96 -15.40
C TRP A 300 -5.42 19.28 -14.38
N ALA A 301 -6.02 18.92 -13.25
CA ALA A 301 -5.41 18.12 -12.20
C ALA A 301 -6.28 16.88 -11.91
N ARG A 302 -5.64 15.72 -11.83
CA ARG A 302 -6.22 14.50 -11.27
C ARG A 302 -6.00 14.54 -9.76
N LEU A 303 -7.10 14.52 -9.01
CA LEU A 303 -7.12 14.65 -7.57
C LEU A 303 -7.58 13.35 -6.92
N ARG A 304 -7.08 13.08 -5.71
CA ARG A 304 -7.61 12.05 -4.81
C ARG A 304 -8.03 12.65 -3.49
N LEU A 305 -9.24 12.33 -3.02
CA LEU A 305 -9.73 12.84 -1.73
C LEU A 305 -8.91 12.26 -0.56
N VAL A 306 -8.49 13.14 0.36
CA VAL A 306 -7.71 12.73 1.54
C VAL A 306 -8.58 12.02 2.57
N ARG A 307 -9.83 12.49 2.73
CA ARG A 307 -10.83 11.95 3.66
C ARG A 307 -12.17 11.84 2.95
N PRO A 308 -12.42 10.74 2.23
CA PRO A 308 -13.66 10.57 1.49
C PRO A 308 -14.86 10.41 2.44
N ASP A 309 -15.90 11.21 2.20
CA ASP A 309 -17.19 11.17 2.87
C ASP A 309 -18.31 11.57 1.90
N GLY A 310 -19.57 11.44 2.33
CA GLY A 310 -20.72 11.69 1.45
C GLY A 310 -20.75 13.11 0.88
N ASP A 311 -20.43 14.11 1.70
CA ASP A 311 -20.45 15.52 1.33
C ASP A 311 -19.33 15.86 0.34
N GLY A 312 -18.11 15.35 0.60
CA GLY A 312 -16.96 15.50 -0.29
C GLY A 312 -17.19 14.86 -1.64
N LEU A 313 -17.83 13.68 -1.70
CA LEU A 313 -18.21 13.05 -2.96
C LEU A 313 -19.26 13.86 -3.73
N ALA A 314 -20.30 14.35 -3.04
CA ALA A 314 -21.34 15.16 -3.64
C ALA A 314 -20.80 16.48 -4.20
N ALA A 315 -19.89 17.14 -3.48
CA ALA A 315 -19.30 18.41 -3.89
C ALA A 315 -18.35 18.25 -5.10
N THR A 316 -17.50 17.23 -5.09
CA THR A 316 -16.42 17.05 -6.08
C THR A 316 -16.80 16.17 -7.27
N GLY A 317 -17.88 15.39 -7.16
CA GLY A 317 -18.24 14.37 -8.15
C GLY A 317 -17.21 13.24 -8.26
N ALA A 318 -16.34 13.08 -7.25
CA ALA A 318 -15.29 12.07 -7.26
C ALA A 318 -15.88 10.66 -7.38
N ARG A 319 -15.22 9.82 -8.19
CA ARG A 319 -15.64 8.43 -8.44
C ARG A 319 -14.78 7.48 -7.62
N CYS A 320 -15.41 6.43 -7.11
CA CYS A 320 -14.69 5.34 -6.47
C CYS A 320 -13.88 4.60 -7.54
N TYR A 321 -12.56 4.54 -7.38
CA TYR A 321 -11.67 3.81 -8.27
C TYR A 321 -11.37 2.40 -7.73
N GLU A 322 -11.17 2.32 -6.42
CA GLU A 322 -11.10 1.09 -5.63
C GLU A 322 -11.61 1.40 -4.21
N ARG A 323 -11.74 0.38 -3.36
CA ARG A 323 -12.22 0.50 -1.97
C ARG A 323 -11.53 1.66 -1.25
N GLY A 324 -12.30 2.68 -0.89
CA GLY A 324 -11.84 3.87 -0.16
C GLY A 324 -11.06 4.91 -0.98
N VAL A 325 -10.76 4.66 -2.25
CA VAL A 325 -10.01 5.58 -3.12
C VAL A 325 -10.97 6.30 -4.07
N TYR A 326 -11.06 7.61 -3.90
CA TYR A 326 -11.98 8.46 -4.65
C TYR A 326 -11.22 9.55 -5.39
N GLU A 327 -11.40 9.57 -6.70
CA GLU A 327 -10.64 10.44 -7.58
C GLU A 327 -11.54 11.26 -8.50
N SER A 328 -11.06 12.45 -8.88
CA SER A 328 -11.76 13.35 -9.79
C SER A 328 -10.77 14.15 -10.62
N TRP A 329 -11.23 14.68 -11.75
CA TRP A 329 -10.49 15.66 -12.54
C TRP A 329 -11.07 17.04 -12.28
N ALA A 330 -10.19 17.99 -11.95
CA ALA A 330 -10.53 19.36 -11.63
C ALA A 330 -9.75 20.34 -12.51
N PRO A 331 -10.34 21.46 -12.94
CA PRO A 331 -9.59 22.54 -13.56
C PRO A 331 -8.57 23.11 -12.57
N LEU A 332 -7.32 23.30 -13.02
CA LEU A 332 -6.22 23.72 -12.14
C LEU A 332 -6.50 25.08 -11.46
N HIS A 333 -7.17 25.99 -12.17
CA HIS A 333 -7.51 27.33 -11.66
C HIS A 333 -8.63 27.33 -10.60
N GLU A 334 -9.34 26.21 -10.40
CA GLU A 334 -10.34 26.06 -9.33
C GLU A 334 -9.70 25.53 -8.02
N LEU A 335 -8.43 25.15 -8.04
CA LEU A 335 -7.76 24.65 -6.85
C LEU A 335 -7.43 25.80 -5.89
N ALA A 336 -7.78 25.61 -4.63
CA ALA A 336 -7.39 26.48 -3.52
C ALA A 336 -6.28 25.82 -2.71
N ASP A 337 -5.48 26.63 -1.98
CA ASP A 337 -4.39 26.16 -1.11
C ASP A 337 -3.47 25.12 -1.79
N HIS A 338 -3.18 25.33 -3.06
CA HIS A 338 -2.33 24.43 -3.84
C HIS A 338 -0.86 24.60 -3.44
N HIS A 339 -0.24 23.55 -2.92
CA HIS A 339 1.14 23.59 -2.44
C HIS A 339 1.83 22.21 -2.46
N ILE A 340 3.16 22.24 -2.43
CA ILE A 340 3.98 21.07 -2.16
C ILE A 340 4.12 20.93 -0.65
N THR A 341 3.85 19.73 -0.15
CA THR A 341 3.96 19.38 1.27
C THR A 341 5.12 18.41 1.47
N ASP A 342 5.93 18.66 2.50
CA ASP A 342 7.00 17.75 2.95
C ASP A 342 6.62 17.15 4.30
N ILE A 343 6.47 15.83 4.34
CA ILE A 343 6.14 15.06 5.54
C ILE A 343 7.44 14.47 6.08
N PRO A 344 7.99 14.98 7.20
CA PRO A 344 9.26 14.52 7.72
C PRO A 344 9.14 13.13 8.35
N TYR A 345 10.16 12.31 8.13
CA TYR A 345 10.34 11.01 8.78
C TYR A 345 11.46 11.09 9.82
N ALA A 346 11.26 10.43 10.96
CA ALA A 346 12.23 10.43 12.05
C ALA A 346 13.32 9.39 11.76
N LEU A 347 14.50 9.81 11.30
CA LEU A 347 15.58 8.88 10.92
C LEU A 347 16.16 8.12 12.10
#